data_AF-A0A1F4QHI8-F1
#
_entry.id   AF-A0A1F4QHI8-F1
#
_cell.length_a   1.000
_cell.length_b   1.000
_cell.length_c   1.000
_cell.angle_alpha   90.00
_cell.angle_beta   90.00
_cell.angle_gamma   90.00
#
_symmetry.space_group_name_H-M   'P 1'
#
loop_
_entity.id
_entity.type
_entity.pdbx_description
1 polymer ?
#
loop_
_entity_poly.entity_id
_entity_poly.type
_entity_poly.pdbx_seq_one_letter_code
_entity_poly.pdbx_strand_id
1 'polypeptide(L)'
;MKQLTTLCFTAFVAVGLAACATTSGTTPDEKRTAVHTMRQDVLAKLYLVKPEARGRVQGAPGYAVFSNANINIIFASFGGGYGVVRDNKTGRDVYMKMGEAGIGLGLGVKDFRAVFVFHDHATMERFLSSGWEFGGHADAAAKAGEKGAAVGGEILVDNITIYQLTESGLALQATIKGTKYWRDEELN
;
A
#
# COMPACT_ATOMS: atom_id res chain seq x y z
N MET A 1 -29.65 -21.47 -38.35
CA MET A 1 -29.70 -20.26 -37.49
C MET A 1 -29.28 -20.47 -36.03
N LYS A 2 -28.73 -21.63 -35.62
CA LYS A 2 -28.26 -21.86 -34.23
C LYS A 2 -26.73 -21.92 -34.06
N GLN A 3 -25.97 -21.89 -35.16
CA GLN A 3 -24.50 -21.98 -35.16
C GLN A 3 -23.81 -20.60 -35.26
N LEU A 4 -24.58 -19.52 -35.52
CA LEU A 4 -24.04 -18.17 -35.69
C LEU A 4 -23.96 -17.40 -34.35
N THR A 5 -24.68 -17.85 -33.32
CA THR A 5 -24.72 -17.24 -31.99
C THR A 5 -23.56 -17.68 -31.08
N THR A 6 -22.95 -18.83 -31.37
CA THR A 6 -21.84 -19.39 -30.56
C THR A 6 -20.50 -18.72 -30.89
N LEU A 7 -20.37 -18.07 -32.05
CA LEU A 7 -19.11 -17.45 -32.47
C LEU A 7 -18.87 -16.04 -31.88
N CYS A 8 -19.89 -15.41 -31.31
CA CYS A 8 -19.77 -14.08 -30.70
C CYS A 8 -19.41 -14.10 -29.21
N PHE A 9 -19.47 -15.26 -28.54
CA PHE A 9 -19.21 -15.32 -27.09
C PHE A 9 -17.74 -15.54 -26.74
N THR A 10 -16.91 -15.93 -27.72
CA THR A 10 -15.48 -16.21 -27.53
C THR A 10 -14.56 -15.01 -27.80
N ALA A 11 -15.11 -13.84 -28.14
CA ALA A 11 -14.34 -12.65 -28.52
C ALA A 11 -14.33 -11.52 -27.48
N PHE A 12 -14.89 -11.72 -26.28
CA PHE A 12 -15.10 -10.62 -25.32
C PHE A 12 -14.17 -10.59 -24.09
N VAL A 13 -13.21 -11.51 -23.93
CA VAL A 13 -12.30 -11.45 -22.77
C VAL A 13 -10.84 -11.71 -23.18
N ALA A 14 -10.42 -11.01 -24.22
CA ALA A 14 -8.99 -10.73 -24.49
C ALA A 14 -8.72 -9.22 -24.36
N VAL A 15 -9.51 -8.53 -23.53
CA VAL A 15 -9.27 -7.13 -23.17
C VAL A 15 -8.15 -7.09 -22.14
N GLY A 16 -6.92 -6.97 -22.66
CA GLY A 16 -5.82 -6.20 -22.08
C GLY A 16 -5.51 -6.45 -20.61
N LEU A 17 -4.58 -7.38 -20.37
CA LEU A 17 -3.69 -7.46 -19.20
C LEU A 17 -2.76 -6.23 -19.04
N ALA A 18 -3.16 -5.05 -19.52
CA ALA A 18 -2.50 -3.78 -19.27
C ALA A 18 -3.25 -3.05 -18.15
N ALA A 19 -3.34 -3.69 -16.98
CA ALA A 19 -3.67 -2.97 -15.75
C ALA A 19 -2.50 -2.00 -15.51
N CYS A 20 -2.74 -0.75 -15.89
CA CYS A 20 -1.79 0.34 -15.92
C CYS A 20 -0.89 0.34 -14.69
N ALA A 21 0.43 0.31 -14.94
CA ALA A 21 1.45 0.58 -13.94
C ALA A 21 1.08 1.90 -13.25
N THR A 22 0.71 1.81 -11.98
CA THR A 22 0.34 2.97 -11.16
C THR A 22 1.55 3.83 -10.78
N THR A 23 2.76 3.39 -11.12
CA THR A 23 4.02 4.13 -10.98
C THR A 23 4.29 4.96 -12.24
N SER A 24 4.50 6.27 -12.05
CA SER A 24 4.93 7.16 -13.13
C SER A 24 6.32 6.77 -13.64
N GLY A 25 6.54 6.85 -14.96
CA GLY A 25 7.79 6.46 -15.62
C GLY A 25 7.60 5.30 -16.59
N THR A 26 8.39 5.31 -17.66
CA THR A 26 8.35 4.31 -18.74
C THR A 26 9.45 3.27 -18.61
N THR A 27 10.59 3.64 -18.02
CA THR A 27 11.73 2.74 -17.77
C THR A 27 11.84 2.35 -16.30
N PRO A 28 12.51 1.23 -15.96
CA PRO A 28 12.75 0.86 -14.56
C PRO A 28 13.42 1.96 -13.75
N ASP A 29 14.41 2.66 -14.30
CA ASP A 29 15.13 3.71 -13.57
C ASP A 29 14.27 4.97 -13.33
N GLU A 30 13.42 5.33 -14.29
CA GLU A 30 12.42 6.37 -14.10
C GLU A 30 11.43 6.00 -12.99
N LYS A 31 10.94 4.75 -13.00
CA LYS A 31 10.03 4.23 -11.96
C LYS A 31 10.69 4.24 -10.57
N ARG A 32 11.94 3.79 -10.46
CA ARG A 32 12.72 3.86 -9.20
C ARG A 32 12.85 5.30 -8.71
N THR A 33 13.18 6.23 -9.62
CA THR A 33 13.27 7.66 -9.32
C THR A 33 11.93 8.19 -8.81
N ALA A 34 10.82 7.87 -9.47
CA ALA A 34 9.49 8.26 -9.03
C ALA A 34 9.16 7.71 -7.63
N VAL A 35 9.52 6.46 -7.34
CA VAL A 35 9.36 5.87 -6.00
C VAL A 35 10.19 6.60 -4.95
N HIS A 36 11.43 7.00 -5.27
CA HIS A 36 12.27 7.76 -4.35
C HIS A 36 11.72 9.15 -4.05
N THR A 37 11.24 9.86 -5.06
CA THR A 37 10.57 11.17 -4.90
C THR A 37 9.32 11.02 -4.04
N MET A 38 8.46 10.04 -4.37
CA MET A 38 7.26 9.74 -3.58
C MET A 38 7.61 9.46 -2.10
N ARG A 39 8.64 8.65 -1.84
CA ARG A 39 9.11 8.37 -0.47
C ARG A 39 9.49 9.66 0.27
N GLN A 40 10.25 10.55 -0.38
CA GLN A 40 10.69 11.80 0.23
C GLN A 40 9.50 12.70 0.58
N ASP A 41 8.57 12.87 -0.35
CA ASP A 41 7.38 13.72 -0.18
C ASP A 41 6.49 13.21 0.95
N VAL A 42 6.25 11.89 1.00
CA VAL A 42 5.41 11.29 2.04
C VAL A 42 6.05 11.42 3.42
N LEU A 43 7.36 11.18 3.54
CA LEU A 43 8.06 11.36 4.81
C LEU A 43 8.09 12.84 5.24
N ALA A 44 8.29 13.76 4.31
CA ALA A 44 8.22 15.20 4.60
C ALA A 44 6.85 15.57 5.15
N LYS A 45 5.76 15.14 4.51
CA LYS A 45 4.39 15.34 5.00
C LYS A 45 4.16 14.71 6.38
N LEU A 46 4.64 13.48 6.58
CA LEU A 46 4.54 12.81 7.88
C LEU A 46 5.24 13.61 8.97
N TYR A 47 6.44 14.13 8.72
CA TYR A 47 7.19 14.89 9.72
C TYR A 47 6.61 16.27 9.99
N LEU A 48 5.88 16.85 9.04
CA LEU A 48 5.12 18.08 9.25
C LEU A 48 3.93 17.85 10.20
N VAL A 49 3.17 16.78 9.98
CA VAL A 49 1.98 16.48 10.79
C VAL A 49 2.35 15.82 12.12
N LYS A 50 3.45 15.06 12.15
CA LYS A 50 3.91 14.27 13.29
C LYS A 50 5.45 14.27 13.42
N PRO A 51 6.04 15.36 13.96
CA PRO A 51 7.49 15.52 14.04
C PRO A 51 8.24 14.38 14.74
N GLU A 52 7.64 13.77 15.77
CA GLU A 52 8.21 12.66 16.53
C GLU A 52 8.38 11.38 15.70
N ALA A 53 7.63 11.24 14.59
CA ALA A 53 7.79 10.11 13.69
C ALA A 53 9.18 10.09 13.04
N ARG A 54 9.86 11.24 12.93
CA ARG A 54 11.21 11.33 12.36
C ARG A 54 12.21 10.45 13.11
N GLY A 55 12.24 10.56 14.44
CA GLY A 55 13.13 9.76 15.27
C GLY A 55 12.82 8.27 15.18
N ARG A 56 11.54 7.91 15.13
CA ARG A 56 11.11 6.50 15.00
C ARG A 56 11.49 5.90 13.65
N VAL A 57 11.27 6.62 12.55
CA VAL A 57 11.63 6.16 11.20
C VAL A 57 13.14 6.00 11.06
N GLN A 58 13.92 6.94 11.58
CA GLN A 58 15.38 6.90 11.48
C GLN A 58 16.02 5.86 12.41
N GLY A 59 15.46 5.65 13.60
CA GLY A 59 15.98 4.71 14.60
C GLY A 59 15.55 3.25 14.38
N ALA A 60 14.61 2.99 13.47
CA ALA A 60 14.13 1.65 13.18
C ALA A 60 15.13 0.82 12.36
N PRO A 61 15.09 -0.52 12.43
CA PRO A 61 15.73 -1.43 11.47
C PRO A 61 15.47 -1.07 9.99
N GLY A 62 14.25 -0.63 9.71
CA GLY A 62 13.84 -0.17 8.39
C GLY A 62 12.40 0.31 8.39
N TYR A 63 11.97 0.82 7.24
CA TYR A 63 10.62 1.34 7.07
C TYR A 63 10.12 1.12 5.65
N ALA A 64 8.80 1.08 5.47
CA ALA A 64 8.18 1.07 4.16
C ALA A 64 7.39 2.35 3.92
N VAL A 65 7.36 2.82 2.68
CA VAL A 65 6.54 3.95 2.26
C VAL A 65 5.77 3.58 1.02
N PHE A 66 4.46 3.79 1.07
CA PHE A 66 3.54 3.45 -0.01
C PHE A 66 2.67 4.63 -0.41
N SER A 67 2.40 4.68 -1.72
CA SER A 67 1.41 5.56 -2.30
C SER A 67 0.36 4.76 -3.04
N ASN A 68 -0.91 4.97 -2.70
CA ASN A 68 -2.03 4.33 -3.36
C ASN A 68 -2.98 5.40 -3.95
N ALA A 69 -3.46 5.12 -5.16
CA ALA A 69 -4.60 5.78 -5.77
C ALA A 69 -5.76 4.77 -5.81
N ASN A 70 -6.79 5.01 -4.99
CA ASN A 70 -7.98 4.15 -4.95
C ASN A 70 -9.13 4.74 -5.74
N ILE A 71 -9.91 3.88 -6.40
CA ILE A 71 -11.21 4.24 -6.95
C ILE A 71 -12.27 3.48 -6.14
N ASN A 72 -13.22 4.19 -5.53
CA ASN A 72 -14.37 3.57 -4.86
C ASN A 72 -15.62 3.73 -5.73
N ILE A 73 -16.31 2.62 -6.01
CA ILE A 73 -17.57 2.58 -6.75
C ILE A 73 -18.64 1.91 -5.89
N ILE A 74 -19.46 2.75 -5.23
CA ILE A 74 -20.69 2.43 -4.48
C ILE A 74 -20.54 1.33 -3.42
N PHE A 75 -20.32 0.08 -3.81
CA PHE A 75 -20.19 -1.09 -2.93
C PHE A 75 -18.84 -1.83 -3.09
N ALA A 76 -18.00 -1.47 -4.07
CA ALA A 76 -16.71 -2.10 -4.30
C ALA A 76 -15.60 -1.05 -4.42
N SER A 77 -14.47 -1.32 -3.78
CA SER A 77 -13.25 -0.53 -3.87
C SER A 77 -12.15 -1.41 -4.42
N PHE A 78 -11.50 -0.92 -5.47
CA PHE A 78 -10.26 -1.48 -5.99
C PHE A 78 -9.22 -0.37 -6.06
N GLY A 79 -8.00 -0.70 -5.64
CA GLY A 79 -6.90 0.24 -5.60
C GLY A 79 -5.59 -0.43 -5.91
N GLY A 80 -4.66 0.33 -6.47
CA GLY A 80 -3.33 -0.14 -6.80
C GLY A 80 -2.32 0.94 -6.47
N GLY A 81 -1.17 0.52 -5.98
CA GLY A 81 -0.14 1.44 -5.55
C GLY A 81 1.25 0.85 -5.68
N TYR A 82 2.22 1.69 -5.37
CA TYR A 82 3.63 1.35 -5.38
C TYR A 82 4.32 1.93 -4.16
N GLY A 83 5.48 1.38 -3.84
CA GLY A 83 6.23 1.80 -2.67
C GLY A 83 7.62 1.21 -2.62
N VAL A 84 8.25 1.42 -1.47
CA VAL A 84 9.61 0.95 -1.21
C VAL A 84 9.76 0.60 0.25
N VAL A 85 10.51 -0.47 0.52
CA VAL A 85 11.02 -0.82 1.84
C VAL A 85 12.50 -0.43 1.88
N ARG A 86 12.86 0.44 2.82
CA ARG A 86 14.23 0.88 3.08
C ARG A 86 14.77 0.12 4.29
N ASP A 87 15.89 -0.58 4.11
CA ASP A 87 16.69 -1.08 5.22
C ASP A 87 17.63 0.04 5.68
N ASN A 88 17.42 0.54 6.90
CA ASN A 88 18.18 1.67 7.43
C ASN A 88 19.64 1.31 7.71
N LYS A 89 19.92 0.03 7.99
CA LYS A 89 21.28 -0.44 8.27
C LYS A 89 22.11 -0.53 6.99
N THR A 90 21.54 -1.07 5.91
CA THR A 90 22.33 -1.42 4.72
C THR A 90 22.35 -0.36 3.63
N GLY A 91 21.40 0.58 3.62
CA GLY A 91 21.29 1.46 2.46
C GLY A 91 20.26 0.99 1.43
N ARG A 92 19.86 -0.29 1.50
CA ARG A 92 19.15 -0.97 0.41
C ARG A 92 17.68 -0.59 0.37
N ASP A 93 17.20 -0.34 -0.84
CA ASP A 93 15.79 -0.20 -1.17
C ASP A 93 15.29 -1.48 -1.84
N VAL A 94 14.11 -1.95 -1.43
CA VAL A 94 13.35 -3.02 -2.10
C VAL A 94 12.05 -2.41 -2.60
N TYR A 95 11.84 -2.44 -3.91
CA TYR A 95 10.66 -1.84 -4.53
C TYR A 95 9.46 -2.78 -4.42
N MET A 96 8.29 -2.20 -4.14
CA MET A 96 7.10 -2.95 -3.78
C MET A 96 5.89 -2.45 -4.58
N LYS A 97 4.98 -3.36 -4.84
CA LYS A 97 3.62 -3.13 -5.34
C LYS A 97 2.62 -3.38 -4.23
N MET A 98 1.47 -2.72 -4.32
CA MET A 98 0.34 -2.98 -3.45
C MET A 98 -0.98 -2.98 -4.22
N GLY A 99 -1.92 -3.75 -3.72
CA GLY A 99 -3.24 -3.92 -4.30
C GLY A 99 -4.29 -4.01 -3.21
N GLU A 100 -5.42 -3.36 -3.47
CA GLU A 100 -6.54 -3.30 -2.55
C GLU A 100 -7.81 -3.80 -3.20
N ALA A 101 -8.54 -4.60 -2.44
CA ALA A 101 -9.90 -4.99 -2.75
C ALA A 101 -10.70 -4.94 -1.46
N GLY A 102 -11.85 -4.26 -1.49
CA GLY A 102 -12.71 -4.17 -0.32
C GLY A 102 -14.15 -3.83 -0.69
N ILE A 103 -15.05 -4.20 0.20
CA ILE A 103 -16.44 -3.75 0.16
C ILE A 103 -16.52 -2.48 1.00
N GLY A 104 -16.96 -1.39 0.40
CA GLY A 104 -17.05 -0.10 1.08
C GLY A 104 -18.13 0.76 0.47
N LEU A 105 -18.92 1.41 1.33
CA LEU A 105 -19.94 2.37 0.93
C LEU A 105 -19.26 3.71 0.64
N GLY A 106 -19.22 4.10 -0.63
CA GLY A 106 -18.68 5.41 -1.02
C GLY A 106 -18.39 5.53 -2.51
N LEU A 107 -18.52 6.76 -3.01
CA LEU A 107 -18.08 7.16 -4.34
C LEU A 107 -16.91 8.12 -4.18
N GLY A 108 -15.81 7.85 -4.89
CA GLY A 108 -14.71 8.81 -4.97
C GLY A 108 -13.34 8.19 -5.17
N VAL A 109 -12.43 9.00 -5.71
CA VAL A 109 -11.01 8.70 -5.72
C VAL A 109 -10.44 9.03 -4.35
N LYS A 110 -9.70 8.10 -3.76
CA LYS A 110 -9.04 8.31 -2.47
C LYS A 110 -7.55 8.14 -2.65
N ASP A 111 -6.86 9.27 -2.56
CA ASP A 111 -5.42 9.31 -2.35
C ASP A 111 -5.13 9.05 -0.88
N PHE A 112 -4.38 7.99 -0.62
CA PHE A 112 -3.78 7.81 0.69
C PHE A 112 -2.31 7.40 0.56
N ARG A 113 -1.54 7.71 1.60
CA ARG A 113 -0.14 7.34 1.74
C ARG A 113 0.03 6.61 3.06
N ALA A 114 0.91 5.62 3.09
CA ALA A 114 1.17 4.86 4.30
C ALA A 114 2.67 4.75 4.57
N VAL A 115 3.04 4.91 5.83
CA VAL A 115 4.41 4.71 6.32
C VAL A 115 4.40 3.62 7.38
N PHE A 116 5.12 2.54 7.13
CA PHE A 116 5.27 1.41 8.03
C PHE A 116 6.65 1.49 8.68
N VAL A 117 6.72 1.49 10.00
CA VAL A 117 7.96 1.49 10.75
C VAL A 117 8.08 0.13 11.44
N PHE A 118 9.07 -0.66 11.01
CA PHE A 118 9.31 -1.99 11.55
C PHE A 118 10.15 -1.88 12.81
N HIS A 119 9.68 -2.45 13.92
CA HIS A 119 10.40 -2.37 15.19
C HIS A 119 11.51 -3.43 15.33
N ASP A 120 11.51 -4.45 14.46
CA ASP A 120 12.53 -5.50 14.43
C ASP A 120 12.80 -5.99 12.99
N HIS A 121 14.00 -6.54 12.76
CA HIS A 121 14.41 -7.05 11.45
C HIS A 121 13.59 -8.27 10.99
N ALA A 122 13.18 -9.14 11.91
CA ALA A 122 12.45 -10.36 11.56
C ALA A 122 11.07 -10.03 10.96
N THR A 123 10.43 -8.99 11.48
CA THR A 123 9.15 -8.46 10.99
C THR A 123 9.32 -7.79 9.63
N MET A 124 10.39 -7.02 9.42
CA MET A 124 10.72 -6.46 8.10
C MET A 124 10.99 -7.54 7.06
N GLU A 125 11.79 -8.56 7.39
CA GLU A 125 12.10 -9.68 6.49
C GLU A 125 10.86 -10.53 6.19
N ARG A 126 9.99 -10.74 7.18
CA ARG A 126 8.69 -11.41 6.96
C ARG A 126 7.81 -10.63 6.00
N PHE A 127 7.72 -9.31 6.15
CA PHE A 127 6.99 -8.43 5.23
C PHE A 127 7.55 -8.53 3.79
N LEU A 128 8.88 -8.56 3.64
CA LEU A 128 9.55 -8.64 2.34
C LEU A 128 9.42 -10.01 1.65
N SER A 129 9.40 -11.09 2.41
CA SER A 129 9.40 -12.46 1.90
C SER A 129 7.99 -13.00 1.62
N SER A 130 7.06 -12.76 2.53
CA SER A 130 5.70 -13.32 2.47
C SER A 130 4.68 -12.34 1.90
N GLY A 131 5.10 -11.09 1.68
CA GLY A 131 4.18 -9.98 1.53
C GLY A 131 3.46 -9.67 2.84
N TRP A 132 2.51 -8.74 2.77
CA TRP A 132 1.65 -8.41 3.91
C TRP A 132 0.21 -8.32 3.44
N GLU A 133 -0.71 -8.88 4.22
CA GLU A 133 -2.14 -8.83 3.94
C GLU A 133 -2.90 -8.24 5.13
N PHE A 134 -3.37 -7.00 4.98
CA PHE A 134 -4.31 -6.42 5.93
C PHE A 134 -5.73 -6.90 5.57
N GLY A 135 -6.44 -7.53 6.51
CA GLY A 135 -7.84 -7.95 6.34
C GLY A 135 -8.09 -9.32 5.68
N GLY A 136 -7.06 -10.06 5.25
CA GLY A 136 -7.21 -11.40 4.65
C GLY A 136 -7.33 -12.54 5.65
N HIS A 137 -6.79 -12.36 6.87
CA HIS A 137 -6.99 -13.28 7.99
C HIS A 137 -7.97 -12.64 8.97
N ALA A 138 -8.99 -13.38 9.40
CA ALA A 138 -9.97 -12.94 10.39
C ALA A 138 -9.32 -12.34 11.67
N ASP A 139 -8.11 -12.82 12.01
CA ASP A 139 -7.29 -12.34 13.12
C ASP A 139 -6.75 -10.90 12.97
N ALA A 140 -6.47 -10.42 11.76
CA ALA A 140 -5.91 -9.07 11.58
C ALA A 140 -6.99 -7.99 11.74
N ALA A 141 -8.21 -8.25 11.26
CA ALA A 141 -9.36 -7.38 11.45
C ALA A 141 -9.84 -7.38 12.92
N ALA A 142 -9.83 -8.55 13.57
CA ALA A 142 -10.16 -8.67 14.99
C ALA A 142 -9.12 -7.99 15.89
N LYS A 143 -7.82 -8.16 15.63
CA LYS A 143 -6.75 -7.49 16.40
C LYS A 143 -6.66 -5.99 16.15
N ALA A 144 -7.01 -5.51 14.96
CA ALA A 144 -7.16 -4.07 14.71
C ALA A 144 -8.31 -3.47 15.55
N GLY A 145 -9.39 -4.24 15.78
CA GLY A 145 -10.47 -3.87 16.69
C GLY A 145 -10.12 -3.99 18.18
N GLU A 146 -9.33 -5.01 18.57
CA GLU A 146 -9.03 -5.32 19.98
C GLU A 146 -7.74 -4.68 20.54
N LYS A 147 -6.75 -4.30 19.71
CA LYS A 147 -5.42 -3.85 20.20
C LYS A 147 -4.99 -2.44 19.81
N GLY A 148 -5.80 -1.64 19.13
CA GLY A 148 -5.35 -0.31 18.72
C GLY A 148 -6.47 0.68 18.60
N ALA A 149 -6.86 1.29 19.73
CA ALA A 149 -7.50 2.59 19.69
C ALA A 149 -6.62 3.51 18.84
N ALA A 150 -7.18 3.98 17.73
CA ALA A 150 -6.55 4.91 16.79
C ALA A 150 -6.34 6.28 17.46
N VAL A 151 -5.40 6.36 18.39
CA VAL A 151 -5.06 7.62 19.04
C VAL A 151 -4.11 8.35 18.09
N GLY A 152 -4.64 9.32 17.36
CA GLY A 152 -3.85 10.20 16.51
C GLY A 152 -3.33 9.55 15.23
N GLY A 153 -4.11 8.70 14.55
CA GLY A 153 -3.86 8.27 13.16
C GLY A 153 -2.75 7.23 12.94
N GLU A 154 -2.34 6.56 14.02
CA GLU A 154 -1.39 5.45 14.03
C GLU A 154 -2.05 4.12 14.37
N ILE A 155 -1.52 3.03 13.81
CA ILE A 155 -1.85 1.67 14.21
C ILE A 155 -0.57 0.94 14.60
N LEU A 156 -0.58 0.26 15.74
CA LEU A 156 0.45 -0.71 16.12
C LEU A 156 -0.07 -2.13 15.90
N VAL A 157 0.49 -2.86 14.94
CA VAL A 157 0.13 -4.27 14.65
C VAL A 157 1.41 -5.05 14.40
N ASP A 158 1.54 -6.21 15.05
CA ASP A 158 2.65 -7.18 14.91
C ASP A 158 4.04 -6.53 14.80
N ASN A 159 4.41 -5.67 15.76
CA ASN A 159 5.68 -4.93 15.79
C ASN A 159 5.91 -3.97 14.60
N ILE A 160 4.82 -3.42 14.07
CA ILE A 160 4.85 -2.38 13.04
C ILE A 160 4.01 -1.20 13.52
N THR A 161 4.58 0.01 13.46
CA THR A 161 3.78 1.24 13.55
C THR A 161 3.43 1.72 12.15
N ILE A 162 2.14 1.91 11.88
CA ILE A 162 1.62 2.33 10.58
C ILE A 162 1.04 3.73 10.73
N TYR A 163 1.55 4.67 9.96
CA TYR A 163 0.99 6.03 9.80
C TYR A 163 0.22 6.10 8.50
N GLN A 164 -1.03 6.57 8.54
CA GLN A 164 -1.84 6.76 7.34
C GLN A 164 -2.11 8.25 7.10
N LEU A 165 -1.67 8.75 5.95
CA LEU A 165 -1.84 10.13 5.53
C LEU A 165 -2.86 10.24 4.41
N THR A 166 -3.70 11.26 4.50
CA THR A 166 -4.65 11.70 3.46
C THR A 166 -4.33 13.14 3.05
N GLU A 167 -4.99 13.63 2.00
CA GLU A 167 -4.95 15.04 1.57
C GLU A 167 -5.17 16.03 2.73
N SER A 168 -6.09 15.72 3.64
CA SER A 168 -6.44 16.60 4.77
C SER A 168 -5.56 16.42 6.01
N GLY A 169 -4.48 15.63 5.92
CA GLY A 169 -3.59 15.31 7.05
C GLY A 169 -3.68 13.85 7.49
N LEU A 170 -3.30 13.58 8.74
CA LEU A 170 -3.30 12.23 9.28
C LEU A 170 -4.75 11.80 9.58
N ALA A 171 -5.23 10.81 8.85
CA ALA A 171 -6.61 10.33 8.99
C ALA A 171 -6.61 8.81 8.91
N LEU A 172 -7.12 8.17 9.96
CA LEU A 172 -7.36 6.73 9.92
C LEU A 172 -8.70 6.45 9.28
N GLN A 173 -8.68 5.91 8.06
CA GLN A 173 -9.90 5.40 7.45
C GLN A 173 -10.11 3.97 7.93
N ALA A 174 -10.99 3.80 8.92
CA ALA A 174 -11.38 2.51 9.50
C ALA A 174 -12.22 1.65 8.54
N THR A 175 -11.94 1.69 7.24
CA THR A 175 -12.53 0.74 6.28
C THR A 175 -11.61 -0.47 6.24
N ILE A 176 -12.11 -1.62 6.71
CA ILE A 176 -11.42 -2.91 6.61
C ILE A 176 -11.33 -3.25 5.12
N LYS A 177 -10.25 -2.82 4.46
CA LYS A 177 -9.95 -3.19 3.08
C LYS A 177 -8.91 -4.30 3.09
N GLY A 178 -9.17 -5.34 2.29
CA GLY A 178 -8.17 -6.33 1.96
C GLY A 178 -7.04 -5.64 1.20
N THR A 179 -5.88 -5.49 1.82
CA THR A 179 -4.71 -4.86 1.18
C THR A 179 -3.56 -5.85 1.14
N LYS A 180 -3.03 -6.15 -0.04
CA LYS A 180 -1.85 -6.98 -0.22
C LYS A 180 -0.65 -6.13 -0.64
N TYR A 181 0.52 -6.42 -0.08
CA TYR A 181 1.81 -5.84 -0.45
C TYR A 181 2.75 -6.94 -0.92
N TRP A 182 3.48 -6.72 -2.02
CA TRP A 182 4.41 -7.69 -2.60
C TRP A 182 5.57 -7.01 -3.33
N ARG A 183 6.66 -7.74 -3.58
CA ARG A 183 7.85 -7.20 -4.29
C ARG A 183 7.53 -6.90 -5.75
N ASP A 184 8.11 -5.83 -6.27
CA ASP A 184 8.06 -5.53 -7.69
C ASP A 184 9.22 -6.22 -8.44
N GLU A 185 8.95 -7.34 -9.10
CA GLU A 185 9.96 -8.10 -9.86
C GLU A 185 10.59 -7.31 -11.01
N GLU A 186 9.93 -6.27 -11.51
CA GLU A 186 10.48 -5.42 -12.58
C GLU A 186 11.61 -4.50 -12.06
N LEU A 187 11.56 -4.14 -10.78
CA LEU A 187 12.41 -3.08 -10.21
C LEU A 187 13.50 -3.61 -9.27
N ASN A 188 13.45 -4.89 -8.87
CA ASN A 188 14.42 -5.53 -7.97
C ASN A 188 15.30 -6.53 -8.70
#